data_AF-A7ERK5-F1
#
_entry.id   AF-A7ERK5-F1
#
_cell.length_a   1.000
_cell.length_b   1.000
_cell.length_c   1.000
_cell.angle_alpha   90.00
_cell.angle_beta   90.00
_cell.angle_gamma   90.00
#
_symmetry.space_group_name_H-M   'P 1'
#
loop_
_entity.id
_entity.type
_entity.pdbx_description
1 polymer ?
#
loop_
_entity_poly.entity_id
_entity_poly.type
_entity_poly.pdbx_seq_one_letter_code
_entity_poly.pdbx_strand_id
1 'polypeptide(L)'
;MSEETAQTYPVVADNAINRHKERGNYDVETVHSIFNSTPVAHVSFIPDPTNPAPVVLPMIARVGQFPGDENPACYVHGYVSTRLFKVGQKTGQSDGIPMCIAATKVVNLVLALTPFNHSYDYRSAIIHGRATLLDPNENTEENIWAMKLITDGIVPERWDNSRVPPDKSEITSTRILKVHIESASAKIRDSGVKDDKKDLNNPEVRGKIWTGVIPYVETLGTPIPNETNMVTTVPAYITEHIKEHNKNAGGGEAGNSFVSRVVGSMFGA
;
A
#
# COMPACT_ATOMS: atom_id res chain seq x y z
N MET A 1 -26.57 4.10 19.75
CA MET A 1 -25.62 4.59 18.74
C MET A 1 -25.52 3.48 17.73
N SER A 2 -26.02 3.67 16.52
CA SER A 2 -26.02 2.65 15.48
C SER A 2 -24.58 2.33 15.11
N GLU A 3 -24.17 1.07 15.25
CA GLU A 3 -22.92 0.56 14.66
C GLU A 3 -23.04 0.74 13.14
N GLU A 4 -22.32 1.71 12.61
CA GLU A 4 -22.13 1.85 11.18
C GLU A 4 -21.27 0.66 10.75
N THR A 5 -21.90 -0.34 10.15
CA THR A 5 -21.19 -1.53 9.65
C THR A 5 -20.17 -1.08 8.62
N ALA A 6 -18.88 -1.25 8.92
CA ALA A 6 -17.79 -0.94 8.00
C ALA A 6 -18.03 -1.62 6.64
N GLN A 7 -17.91 -0.86 5.56
CA GLN A 7 -18.08 -1.38 4.21
C GLN A 7 -17.00 -2.45 3.94
N THR A 8 -17.39 -3.58 3.36
CA THR A 8 -16.49 -4.71 3.07
C THR A 8 -16.54 -5.11 1.60
N TYR A 9 -15.42 -5.57 1.07
CA TYR A 9 -15.36 -6.24 -0.23
C TYR A 9 -15.99 -7.65 -0.18
N PRO A 10 -16.54 -8.13 -1.31
CA PRO A 10 -17.01 -9.51 -1.39
C PRO A 10 -15.86 -10.49 -1.21
N VAL A 11 -16.13 -11.58 -0.50
CA VAL A 11 -15.19 -12.70 -0.35
C VAL A 11 -15.50 -13.72 -1.46
N VAL A 12 -14.59 -13.81 -2.42
CA VAL A 12 -14.65 -14.70 -3.59
C VAL A 12 -13.44 -15.62 -3.61
N ALA A 13 -13.39 -16.57 -4.55
CA ALA A 13 -12.30 -17.55 -4.62
C ALA A 13 -10.91 -16.89 -4.74
N ASP A 14 -10.81 -15.77 -5.46
CA ASP A 14 -9.54 -15.11 -5.77
C ASP A 14 -8.93 -14.35 -4.59
N ASN A 15 -9.74 -13.78 -3.70
CA ASN A 15 -9.28 -13.02 -2.53
C ASN A 15 -9.43 -13.75 -1.19
N ALA A 16 -10.03 -14.97 -1.18
CA ALA A 16 -10.27 -15.71 0.05
C ALA A 16 -8.97 -16.14 0.75
N ILE A 17 -8.75 -15.61 1.96
CA ILE A 17 -7.63 -15.99 2.81
C ILE A 17 -7.89 -17.37 3.41
N ASN A 18 -7.09 -18.36 3.02
CA ASN A 18 -7.25 -19.76 3.46
C ASN A 18 -6.36 -20.16 4.64
N ARG A 19 -5.14 -19.64 4.71
CA ARG A 19 -4.18 -19.91 5.80
C ARG A 19 -4.10 -18.73 6.75
N HIS A 20 -4.22 -18.97 8.05
CA HIS A 20 -4.29 -17.93 9.09
C HIS A 20 -5.45 -16.95 8.84
N LYS A 21 -6.68 -17.48 8.80
CA LYS A 21 -7.90 -16.71 8.49
C LYS A 21 -8.16 -15.61 9.51
N GLU A 22 -7.75 -15.81 10.75
CA GLU A 22 -7.83 -14.85 11.85
C GLU A 22 -7.04 -13.55 11.58
N ARG A 23 -6.18 -13.55 10.55
CA ARG A 23 -5.39 -12.38 10.12
C ARG A 23 -6.02 -11.64 8.95
N GLY A 24 -7.09 -12.19 8.38
CA GLY A 24 -7.74 -11.67 7.18
C GLY A 24 -8.73 -10.57 7.50
N ASN A 25 -8.68 -9.51 6.71
CA ASN A 25 -9.59 -8.37 6.77
C ASN A 25 -10.11 -8.09 5.35
N TYR A 26 -11.36 -7.68 5.23
CA TYR A 26 -12.01 -7.38 3.94
C TYR A 26 -12.69 -6.02 3.96
N ASP A 27 -12.59 -5.27 5.05
CA ASP A 27 -13.11 -3.92 5.14
C ASP A 27 -12.32 -2.96 4.23
N VAL A 28 -13.06 -2.02 3.66
CA VAL A 28 -12.57 -1.05 2.68
C VAL A 28 -11.46 -0.19 3.27
N GLU A 29 -11.66 0.29 4.51
CA GLU A 29 -10.72 1.16 5.21
C GLU A 29 -9.34 0.52 5.40
N THR A 30 -9.29 -0.73 5.87
CA THR A 30 -8.02 -1.45 6.07
C THR A 30 -7.30 -1.68 4.74
N VAL A 31 -8.00 -2.10 3.70
CA VAL A 31 -7.39 -2.29 2.37
C VAL A 31 -6.82 -0.98 1.84
N HIS A 32 -7.63 0.09 1.84
CA HIS A 32 -7.25 1.39 1.29
C HIS A 32 -6.10 2.01 2.06
N SER A 33 -6.13 1.97 3.40
CA SER A 33 -5.07 2.53 4.24
C SER A 33 -3.73 1.85 3.98
N ILE A 34 -3.69 0.53 3.76
CA ILE A 34 -2.45 -0.18 3.42
C ILE A 34 -1.92 0.30 2.06
N PHE A 35 -2.77 0.40 1.04
CA PHE A 35 -2.35 0.89 -0.28
C PHE A 35 -1.83 2.34 -0.23
N ASN A 36 -2.58 3.22 0.42
CA ASN A 36 -2.25 4.64 0.48
C ASN A 36 -1.07 4.98 1.40
N SER A 37 -0.74 4.09 2.36
CA SER A 37 0.46 4.22 3.21
C SER A 37 1.69 3.50 2.64
N THR A 38 1.57 2.77 1.53
CA THR A 38 2.68 2.05 0.90
C THR A 38 3.24 2.88 -0.27
N PRO A 39 4.56 3.16 -0.32
CA PRO A 39 5.16 3.92 -1.41
C PRO A 39 5.11 3.20 -2.77
N VAL A 40 5.21 1.86 -2.77
CA VAL A 40 5.28 1.03 -3.98
C VAL A 40 4.21 -0.05 -3.96
N ALA A 41 3.43 -0.12 -5.04
CA ALA A 41 2.55 -1.24 -5.33
C ALA A 41 3.16 -2.14 -6.41
N HIS A 42 2.94 -3.45 -6.30
CA HIS A 42 3.37 -4.44 -7.29
C HIS A 42 2.17 -4.78 -8.17
N VAL A 43 2.19 -4.29 -9.42
CA VAL A 43 1.10 -4.44 -10.37
C VAL A 43 1.40 -5.64 -11.27
N SER A 44 0.57 -6.68 -11.16
CA SER A 44 0.67 -7.89 -11.95
C SER A 44 -0.45 -8.03 -12.97
N PHE A 45 -0.10 -8.41 -14.18
CA PHE A 45 -1.03 -8.65 -15.29
C PHE A 45 -0.38 -9.56 -16.32
N ILE A 46 -1.19 -10.12 -17.22
CA ILE A 46 -0.71 -10.91 -18.36
C ILE A 46 -0.59 -9.96 -19.56
N PRO A 47 0.63 -9.70 -20.07
CA PRO A 47 0.84 -8.73 -21.14
C PRO A 47 0.40 -9.24 -22.50
N ASP A 48 0.23 -10.54 -22.71
CA ASP A 48 -0.17 -11.13 -23.99
C ASP A 48 -0.87 -12.47 -23.69
N PRO A 49 -2.16 -12.66 -23.99
CA PRO A 49 -2.83 -13.93 -23.71
C PRO A 49 -2.23 -15.13 -24.46
N THR A 50 -1.49 -14.91 -25.55
CA THR A 50 -0.76 -15.99 -26.23
C THR A 50 0.51 -16.40 -25.49
N ASN A 51 1.00 -15.57 -24.56
CA ASN A 51 2.07 -15.86 -23.63
C ASN A 51 1.60 -15.62 -22.18
N PRO A 52 1.07 -16.65 -21.51
CA PRO A 52 0.39 -16.50 -20.21
C PRO A 52 1.33 -16.17 -19.03
N ALA A 53 2.63 -15.91 -19.28
CA ALA A 53 3.57 -15.53 -18.24
C ALA A 53 3.16 -14.18 -17.61
N PRO A 54 2.89 -14.13 -16.30
CA PRO A 54 2.56 -12.87 -15.64
C PRO A 54 3.79 -11.96 -15.57
N VAL A 55 3.57 -10.68 -15.79
CA VAL A 55 4.56 -9.63 -15.49
C VAL A 55 4.20 -8.99 -14.16
N VAL A 56 5.20 -8.50 -13.44
CA VAL A 56 5.03 -7.69 -12.23
C VAL A 56 5.84 -6.41 -12.38
N LEU A 57 5.19 -5.26 -12.25
CA LEU A 57 5.83 -3.95 -12.32
C LEU A 57 5.70 -3.23 -10.96
N PRO A 58 6.80 -2.73 -10.37
CA PRO A 58 6.73 -1.83 -9.23
C PRO A 58 6.27 -0.44 -9.72
N MET A 59 5.15 0.04 -9.19
CA MET A 59 4.49 1.29 -9.64
C MET A 59 3.95 2.07 -8.44
N ILE A 60 3.71 3.37 -8.64
CA ILE A 60 2.96 4.19 -7.68
C ILE A 60 1.48 3.94 -7.94
N ALA A 61 0.76 3.56 -6.89
CA ALA A 61 -0.69 3.37 -6.95
C ALA A 61 -1.35 4.03 -5.73
N ARG A 62 -2.50 4.64 -5.94
CA ARG A 62 -3.32 5.23 -4.88
C ARG A 62 -4.77 4.82 -5.06
N VAL A 63 -5.45 4.57 -3.95
CA VAL A 63 -6.88 4.30 -3.95
C VAL A 63 -7.61 5.57 -3.56
N GLY A 64 -8.62 5.94 -4.35
CA GLY A 64 -9.44 7.11 -4.10
C GLY A 64 -10.76 7.01 -4.85
N GLN A 65 -11.66 7.94 -4.58
CA GLN A 65 -12.96 8.03 -5.25
C GLN A 65 -13.05 9.38 -5.95
N PHE A 66 -13.13 9.34 -7.28
CA PHE A 66 -13.36 10.55 -8.06
C PHE A 66 -14.77 11.09 -7.76
N PRO A 67 -14.96 12.40 -7.57
CA PRO A 67 -16.29 12.96 -7.34
C PRO A 67 -17.29 12.59 -8.44
N GLY A 68 -18.41 12.00 -8.05
CA GLY A 68 -19.45 11.53 -8.97
C GLY A 68 -19.42 10.02 -9.25
N ASP A 69 -18.31 9.34 -8.94
CA ASP A 69 -18.27 7.87 -8.98
C ASP A 69 -19.00 7.27 -7.76
N GLU A 70 -19.68 6.14 -7.98
CA GLU A 70 -20.33 5.39 -6.91
C GLU A 70 -19.33 4.68 -5.99
N ASN A 71 -18.19 4.25 -6.55
CA ASN A 71 -17.24 3.39 -5.87
C ASN A 71 -15.79 3.91 -6.05
N PRO A 72 -14.92 3.69 -5.06
CA PRO A 72 -13.50 3.98 -5.18
C PRO A 72 -12.81 3.09 -6.22
N ALA A 73 -11.73 3.60 -6.80
CA ALA A 73 -10.87 2.90 -7.76
C ALA A 73 -9.39 3.00 -7.34
N CYS A 74 -8.57 2.07 -7.85
CA CYS A 74 -7.12 2.15 -7.71
C CYS A 74 -6.53 2.84 -8.95
N TYR A 75 -5.87 3.97 -8.75
CA TYR A 75 -5.22 4.76 -9.79
C TYR A 75 -3.73 4.45 -9.81
N VAL A 76 -3.25 3.92 -10.93
CA VAL A 76 -1.86 3.51 -11.12
C VAL A 76 -1.16 4.47 -12.07
N HIS A 77 -0.07 5.09 -11.60
CA HIS A 77 0.78 5.94 -12.40
C HIS A 77 1.82 5.12 -13.15
N GLY A 78 1.88 5.25 -14.48
CA GLY A 78 3.04 4.78 -15.19
C GLY A 78 3.04 5.06 -16.68
N TYR A 79 4.22 4.94 -17.27
CA TYR A 79 4.39 4.78 -18.71
C TYR A 79 3.87 3.40 -19.10
N VAL A 80 2.54 3.29 -19.17
CA VAL A 80 1.89 2.12 -19.72
C VAL A 80 2.21 2.14 -21.21
N SER A 81 3.35 1.52 -21.54
CA SER A 81 3.75 1.35 -22.92
C SER A 81 2.54 0.83 -23.69
N THR A 82 2.39 1.30 -24.92
CA THR A 82 1.38 0.90 -25.89
C THR A 82 1.13 -0.61 -25.97
N ARG A 83 1.99 -1.47 -25.40
CA ARG A 83 1.79 -2.92 -25.19
C ARG A 83 0.58 -3.29 -24.34
N LEU A 84 0.38 -2.73 -23.14
CA LEU A 84 -0.76 -3.07 -22.28
C LEU A 84 -2.09 -2.80 -23.02
N PHE A 85 -2.19 -1.66 -23.70
CA PHE A 85 -3.40 -1.28 -24.43
C PHE A 85 -3.59 -1.98 -25.77
N LYS A 86 -2.51 -2.26 -26.52
CA LYS A 86 -2.60 -3.11 -27.70
C LYS A 86 -3.16 -4.48 -27.35
N VAL A 87 -2.99 -4.94 -26.13
CA VAL A 87 -3.48 -6.25 -25.69
C VAL A 87 -4.96 -6.18 -25.33
N GLY A 88 -5.42 -5.17 -24.58
CA GLY A 88 -6.86 -4.97 -24.36
C GLY A 88 -7.67 -4.80 -25.65
N GLN A 89 -7.11 -4.09 -26.64
CA GLN A 89 -7.75 -3.92 -27.96
C GLN A 89 -7.69 -5.16 -28.86
N LYS A 90 -6.59 -5.94 -28.82
CA LYS A 90 -6.43 -7.15 -29.65
C LYS A 90 -7.23 -8.35 -29.15
N THR A 91 -7.58 -8.39 -27.86
CA THR A 91 -8.23 -9.54 -27.23
C THR A 91 -9.76 -9.41 -27.20
N GLY A 92 -10.32 -8.32 -27.74
CA GLY A 92 -11.75 -8.06 -27.73
C GLY A 92 -12.33 -7.86 -26.31
N GLN A 93 -11.48 -7.58 -25.32
CA GLN A 93 -11.91 -7.33 -23.95
C GLN A 93 -12.38 -5.87 -23.82
N SER A 94 -13.69 -5.65 -23.98
CA SER A 94 -14.34 -4.34 -23.75
C SER A 94 -14.21 -3.86 -22.30
N ASP A 95 -13.96 -4.78 -21.36
CA ASP A 95 -14.12 -4.53 -19.93
C ASP A 95 -12.79 -4.16 -19.23
N GLY A 96 -11.73 -3.88 -19.97
CA GLY A 96 -10.40 -3.56 -19.42
C GLY A 96 -9.48 -4.77 -19.22
N ILE A 97 -8.29 -4.57 -18.66
CA ILE A 97 -7.24 -5.60 -18.51
C ILE A 97 -7.29 -6.15 -17.07
N PRO A 98 -7.44 -7.48 -16.86
CA PRO A 98 -7.35 -8.07 -15.53
C PRO A 98 -6.00 -7.78 -14.86
N MET A 99 -6.04 -7.33 -13.61
CA MET A 99 -4.86 -7.01 -12.81
C MET A 99 -4.99 -7.55 -11.39
N CYS A 100 -3.85 -7.92 -10.82
CA CYS A 100 -3.66 -8.17 -9.40
C CYS A 100 -2.60 -7.18 -8.88
N ILE A 101 -2.96 -6.39 -7.88
CA ILE A 101 -2.09 -5.36 -7.32
C ILE A 101 -1.83 -5.68 -5.86
N ALA A 102 -0.56 -5.67 -5.45
CA ALA A 102 -0.16 -5.96 -4.08
C ALA A 102 0.57 -4.77 -3.43
N ALA A 103 0.17 -4.43 -2.21
CA ALA A 103 0.88 -3.50 -1.33
C ALA A 103 1.26 -4.24 -0.04
N THR A 104 2.48 -4.04 0.47
CA THR A 104 2.98 -4.73 1.67
C THR A 104 3.94 -3.85 2.44
N LYS A 105 3.81 -3.86 3.77
CA LYS A 105 4.70 -3.20 4.71
C LYS A 105 5.08 -4.15 5.83
N VAL A 106 6.39 -4.34 6.03
CA VAL A 106 6.94 -5.04 7.20
C VAL A 106 6.96 -4.05 8.36
N VAL A 107 6.51 -4.50 9.52
CA VAL A 107 6.42 -3.69 10.74
C VAL A 107 7.42 -4.17 11.77
N ASN A 108 7.63 -5.48 11.91
CA ASN A 108 8.63 -6.01 12.83
C ASN A 108 9.33 -7.26 12.30
N LEU A 109 10.58 -7.47 12.73
CA LEU A 109 11.29 -8.76 12.65
C LEU A 109 11.00 -9.56 13.92
N VAL A 110 10.45 -10.76 13.80
CA VAL A 110 10.08 -11.62 14.93
C VAL A 110 11.10 -12.73 15.11
N LEU A 111 11.85 -12.66 16.21
CA LEU A 111 12.91 -13.61 16.55
C LEU A 111 12.43 -14.55 17.67
N ALA A 112 12.33 -15.83 17.35
CA ALA A 112 11.74 -16.89 18.17
C ALA A 112 12.80 -17.92 18.59
N LEU A 113 12.45 -18.89 19.43
CA LEU A 113 13.39 -19.90 19.93
C LEU A 113 13.86 -20.87 18.83
N THR A 114 13.06 -21.04 17.78
CA THR A 114 13.37 -21.95 16.68
C THR A 114 13.32 -21.25 15.33
N PRO A 115 14.12 -21.70 14.34
CA PRO A 115 14.05 -21.19 12.97
C PRO A 115 12.66 -21.26 12.34
N PHE A 116 11.83 -22.20 12.78
CA PHE A 116 10.48 -22.41 12.25
C PHE A 116 9.49 -21.33 12.70
N ASN A 117 9.73 -20.69 13.85
CA ASN A 117 8.83 -19.70 14.43
C ASN A 117 9.29 -18.25 14.17
N HIS A 118 10.45 -18.05 13.52
CA HIS A 118 10.83 -16.73 13.01
C HIS A 118 9.79 -16.22 12.00
N SER A 119 9.54 -14.91 12.03
CA SER A 119 8.54 -14.31 11.15
C SER A 119 8.71 -12.81 10.98
N TYR A 120 7.75 -12.20 10.29
CA TYR A 120 7.54 -10.77 10.25
C TYR A 120 6.17 -10.44 10.83
N ASP A 121 6.06 -9.37 11.61
CA ASP A 121 4.78 -8.65 11.70
C ASP A 121 4.67 -7.76 10.46
N TYR A 122 3.50 -7.75 9.81
CA TYR A 122 3.30 -7.10 8.52
C TYR A 122 1.85 -6.68 8.33
N ARG A 123 1.66 -5.76 7.38
CA ARG A 123 0.36 -5.42 6.80
C ARG A 123 0.48 -5.57 5.29
N SER A 124 -0.48 -6.25 4.68
CA SER A 124 -0.52 -6.45 3.24
C SER A 124 -1.94 -6.35 2.74
N ALA A 125 -2.11 -5.86 1.52
CA ALA A 125 -3.39 -5.79 0.84
C ALA A 125 -3.22 -6.19 -0.63
N ILE A 126 -4.22 -6.89 -1.15
CA ILE A 126 -4.30 -7.35 -2.52
C ILE A 126 -5.60 -6.83 -3.13
N ILE A 127 -5.50 -6.18 -4.28
CA ILE A 127 -6.64 -5.76 -5.12
C ILE A 127 -6.66 -6.64 -6.37
N HIS A 128 -7.81 -7.24 -6.64
CA HIS A 128 -8.13 -7.85 -7.92
C HIS A 128 -9.12 -6.95 -8.65
N GLY A 129 -8.86 -6.66 -9.92
CA GLY A 129 -9.68 -5.74 -10.67
C GLY A 129 -9.34 -5.66 -12.14
N ARG A 130 -9.97 -4.69 -12.81
CA ARG A 130 -9.79 -4.46 -14.24
C ARG A 130 -9.36 -3.04 -14.52
N ALA A 131 -8.27 -2.90 -15.26
CA ALA A 131 -7.68 -1.63 -15.59
C ALA A 131 -8.19 -1.09 -16.93
N THR A 132 -8.59 0.17 -16.94
CA THR A 132 -8.88 0.96 -18.14
C THR A 132 -7.93 2.14 -18.23
N LEU A 133 -7.71 2.64 -19.46
CA LEU A 133 -6.98 3.89 -19.62
C LEU A 133 -7.87 5.05 -19.20
N LEU A 134 -7.32 5.95 -18.41
CA LEU A 134 -7.95 7.26 -18.20
C LEU A 134 -7.50 8.20 -19.32
N ASP A 135 -8.28 8.27 -20.41
CA ASP A 135 -7.93 9.08 -21.59
C ASP A 135 -8.03 10.57 -21.24
N PRO A 136 -6.94 11.35 -21.34
CA PRO A 136 -6.97 12.77 -21.00
C PRO A 136 -7.90 13.60 -21.89
N ASN A 137 -8.28 13.12 -23.08
CA ASN A 137 -9.21 13.83 -23.98
C ASN A 137 -10.68 13.56 -23.65
N GLU A 138 -11.00 12.39 -23.06
CA GLU A 138 -12.37 11.99 -22.72
C GLU A 138 -12.66 12.20 -21.22
N ASN A 139 -11.65 12.00 -20.37
CA ASN A 139 -11.74 12.02 -18.92
C ASN A 139 -10.85 13.10 -18.31
N THR A 140 -10.82 14.30 -18.89
CA THR A 140 -9.88 15.36 -18.50
C THR A 140 -9.92 15.70 -17.00
N GLU A 141 -11.10 15.86 -16.42
CA GLU A 141 -11.26 16.22 -15.00
C GLU A 141 -10.75 15.12 -14.06
N GLU A 142 -11.15 13.88 -14.32
CA GLU A 142 -10.69 12.72 -13.54
C GLU A 142 -9.19 12.50 -13.70
N ASN A 143 -8.64 12.72 -14.91
CA ASN A 143 -7.22 12.59 -15.17
C ASN A 143 -6.40 13.57 -14.32
N ILE A 144 -6.79 14.85 -14.28
CA ILE A 144 -6.15 15.87 -13.44
C ILE A 144 -6.31 15.54 -11.95
N TRP A 145 -7.51 15.13 -11.53
CA TRP A 145 -7.77 14.72 -10.14
C TRP A 145 -6.89 13.52 -9.72
N ALA A 146 -6.73 12.52 -10.58
CA ALA A 146 -5.92 11.34 -10.31
C ALA A 146 -4.42 11.70 -10.27
N MET A 147 -3.95 12.62 -11.14
CA MET A 147 -2.58 13.14 -11.06
C MET A 147 -2.33 13.85 -9.73
N LYS A 148 -3.29 14.64 -9.24
CA LYS A 148 -3.23 15.29 -7.93
C LYS A 148 -3.19 14.25 -6.81
N LEU A 149 -4.13 13.28 -6.80
CA LEU A 149 -4.17 12.19 -5.82
C LEU A 149 -2.82 11.47 -5.70
N ILE A 150 -2.20 11.15 -6.85
CA ILE A 150 -0.92 10.42 -6.88
C ILE A 150 0.21 11.31 -6.39
N THR A 151 0.25 12.57 -6.81
CA THR A 151 1.30 13.54 -6.44
C THR A 151 1.26 13.87 -4.96
N ASP A 152 0.08 14.17 -4.42
CA ASP A 152 -0.14 14.43 -2.99
C ASP A 152 0.05 13.15 -2.15
N GLY A 153 -0.11 11.99 -2.79
CA GLY A 153 0.26 10.71 -2.20
C GLY A 153 1.77 10.50 -2.01
N ILE A 154 2.63 11.25 -2.70
CA ILE A 154 4.10 11.20 -2.52
C ILE A 154 4.49 12.09 -1.33
N VAL A 155 4.06 13.35 -1.35
CA VAL A 155 4.16 14.30 -0.25
C VAL A 155 2.84 15.08 -0.24
N PRO A 156 2.14 15.18 0.89
CA PRO A 156 0.91 15.97 0.99
C PRO A 156 1.11 17.40 0.50
N GLU A 157 0.09 17.95 -0.18
CA GLU A 157 0.09 19.30 -0.75
C GLU A 157 1.12 19.55 -1.88
N ARG A 158 1.82 18.50 -2.34
CA ARG A 158 2.88 18.65 -3.34
C ARG A 158 2.36 19.12 -4.69
N TRP A 159 1.13 18.77 -5.05
CA TRP A 159 0.52 19.21 -6.31
C TRP A 159 0.38 20.73 -6.36
N ASP A 160 -0.27 21.33 -5.36
CA ASP A 160 -0.50 22.77 -5.31
C ASP A 160 0.80 23.57 -5.07
N ASN A 161 1.85 22.91 -4.55
CA ASN A 161 3.19 23.46 -4.40
C ASN A 161 4.15 23.13 -5.57
N SER A 162 3.58 22.84 -6.74
CA SER A 162 4.29 22.62 -8.02
C SER A 162 3.78 23.59 -9.09
N ARG A 163 4.40 23.61 -10.29
CA ARG A 163 3.85 24.36 -11.43
C ARG A 163 2.59 23.63 -11.92
N VAL A 164 1.43 24.28 -11.77
CA VAL A 164 0.13 23.73 -12.17
C VAL A 164 -0.64 24.70 -13.07
N PRO A 165 -1.51 24.19 -13.97
CA PRO A 165 -1.68 22.77 -14.31
C PRO A 165 -0.50 22.23 -15.15
N PRO A 166 -0.33 20.90 -15.24
CA PRO A 166 0.57 20.30 -16.22
C PRO A 166 0.21 20.77 -17.64
N ASP A 167 1.23 20.89 -18.49
CA ASP A 167 1.01 21.25 -19.89
C ASP A 167 0.52 20.04 -20.71
N LYS A 168 0.10 20.31 -21.95
CA LYS A 168 -0.42 19.26 -22.83
C LYS A 168 0.58 18.13 -23.09
N SER A 169 1.88 18.43 -23.14
CA SER A 169 2.92 17.42 -23.38
C SER A 169 3.12 16.51 -22.16
N GLU A 170 3.03 17.07 -20.95
CA GLU A 170 3.10 16.32 -19.69
C GLU A 170 1.87 15.42 -19.51
N ILE A 171 0.68 15.95 -19.79
CA ILE A 171 -0.58 15.18 -19.74
C ILE A 171 -0.57 14.05 -20.78
N THR A 172 -0.07 14.32 -21.99
CA THR A 172 -0.04 13.32 -23.06
C THR A 172 1.14 12.35 -22.99
N SER A 173 2.15 12.58 -22.14
CA SER A 173 3.24 11.62 -21.91
C SER A 173 3.01 10.74 -20.68
N THR A 174 2.27 11.24 -19.69
CA THR A 174 1.85 10.49 -18.51
C THR A 174 0.55 9.73 -18.79
N ARG A 175 0.46 8.45 -18.39
CA ARG A 175 -0.77 7.66 -18.48
C ARG A 175 -1.15 7.19 -17.08
N ILE A 176 -2.44 7.26 -16.79
CA ILE A 176 -3.03 6.77 -15.55
C ILE A 176 -3.96 5.62 -15.91
N LEU A 177 -3.81 4.50 -15.21
CA LEU A 177 -4.80 3.43 -15.23
C LEU A 177 -5.79 3.65 -14.11
N LYS A 178 -7.08 3.61 -14.44
CA LYS A 178 -8.15 3.46 -13.46
C LYS A 178 -8.44 1.98 -13.33
N VAL A 179 -8.29 1.43 -12.13
CA VAL A 179 -8.55 0.02 -11.86
C VAL A 179 -9.83 -0.08 -11.04
N HIS A 180 -10.88 -0.58 -11.68
CA HIS A 180 -12.11 -0.95 -10.99
C HIS A 180 -11.80 -2.12 -10.05
N ILE A 181 -12.08 -1.95 -8.76
CA ILE A 181 -11.80 -2.95 -7.72
C ILE A 181 -12.98 -3.92 -7.66
N GLU A 182 -12.78 -5.14 -8.16
CA GLU A 182 -13.81 -6.20 -8.15
C GLU A 182 -13.84 -6.92 -6.79
N SER A 183 -12.66 -7.18 -6.24
CA SER A 183 -12.50 -7.71 -4.90
C SER A 183 -11.16 -7.30 -4.31
N ALA A 184 -11.08 -7.24 -2.98
CA ALA A 184 -9.81 -7.01 -2.30
C ALA A 184 -9.78 -7.73 -0.96
N SER A 185 -8.58 -7.95 -0.46
CA SER A 185 -8.35 -8.51 0.87
C SER A 185 -7.12 -7.89 1.50
N ALA A 186 -7.10 -7.85 2.82
CA ALA A 186 -5.94 -7.48 3.60
C ALA A 186 -5.57 -8.61 4.55
N LYS A 187 -4.27 -8.74 4.82
CA LYS A 187 -3.73 -9.70 5.78
C LYS A 187 -2.74 -9.00 6.70
N ILE A 188 -3.03 -9.06 8.00
CA ILE A 188 -2.27 -8.37 9.02
C ILE A 188 -1.78 -9.38 10.06
N ARG A 189 -0.47 -9.36 10.32
CA ARG A 189 0.12 -10.07 11.45
C ARG A 189 0.72 -9.03 12.39
N ASP A 190 0.20 -9.00 13.60
CA ASP A 190 0.73 -8.20 14.72
C ASP A 190 0.57 -9.01 16.01
N SER A 191 1.42 -10.02 16.17
CA SER A 191 1.24 -11.00 17.25
C SER A 191 2.51 -11.32 18.03
N GLY A 192 3.63 -10.67 17.71
CA GLY A 192 4.92 -10.90 18.37
C GLY A 192 5.44 -12.33 18.23
N VAL A 193 6.30 -12.72 19.17
CA VAL A 193 6.92 -14.06 19.23
C VAL A 193 5.91 -15.09 19.73
N LYS A 194 5.84 -16.24 19.04
CA LYS A 194 5.03 -17.39 19.45
C LYS A 194 5.87 -18.66 19.34
N ASP A 195 6.25 -19.22 20.49
CA ASP A 195 7.02 -20.45 20.58
C ASP A 195 6.19 -21.64 21.04
N ASP A 196 6.64 -22.83 20.68
CA ASP A 196 5.97 -24.07 21.07
C ASP A 196 6.17 -24.36 22.56
N LYS A 197 5.17 -24.97 23.20
CA LYS A 197 5.22 -25.33 24.62
C LYS A 197 6.45 -26.17 24.99
N LYS A 198 6.92 -27.05 24.10
CA LYS A 198 8.10 -27.90 24.34
C LYS A 198 9.38 -27.07 24.51
N ASP A 199 9.54 -26.01 23.72
CA ASP A 199 10.72 -25.14 23.75
C ASP A 199 10.61 -24.16 24.92
N LEU A 200 9.38 -23.71 25.22
CA LEU A 200 9.10 -22.90 26.41
C LEU A 200 9.40 -23.63 27.72
N ASN A 201 9.26 -24.96 27.73
CA ASN A 201 9.54 -25.84 28.86
C ASN A 201 11.00 -26.32 28.92
N ASN A 202 11.89 -25.83 28.04
CA ASN A 202 13.30 -26.16 28.02
C ASN A 202 14.15 -24.97 28.51
N PRO A 203 14.59 -24.95 29.78
CA PRO A 203 15.38 -23.84 30.33
C PRO A 203 16.73 -23.65 29.65
N GLU A 204 17.33 -24.72 29.12
CA GLU A 204 18.62 -24.63 28.41
C GLU A 204 18.47 -23.83 27.12
N VAL A 205 17.42 -24.13 26.34
CA VAL A 205 17.12 -23.42 25.09
C VAL A 205 16.78 -21.95 25.38
N ARG A 206 15.89 -21.69 26.34
CA ARG A 206 15.49 -20.33 26.73
C ARG A 206 16.61 -19.51 27.35
N GLY A 207 17.56 -20.16 28.04
CA GLY A 207 18.71 -19.49 28.64
C GLY A 207 19.80 -19.12 27.63
N LYS A 208 19.82 -19.75 26.45
CA LYS A 208 20.87 -19.56 25.43
C LYS A 208 20.43 -18.71 24.24
N ILE A 209 19.12 -18.65 23.95
CA ILE A 209 18.59 -18.01 22.74
C ILE A 209 17.78 -16.78 23.11
N TRP A 210 18.21 -15.63 22.61
CA TRP A 210 17.44 -14.40 22.72
C TRP A 210 16.19 -14.47 21.83
N THR A 211 15.05 -14.05 22.35
CA THR A 211 13.81 -13.91 21.59
C THR A 211 13.24 -12.52 21.78
N GLY A 212 12.54 -12.04 20.77
CA GLY A 212 11.95 -10.72 20.81
C GLY A 212 11.57 -10.22 19.44
N VAL A 213 11.23 -8.95 19.41
CA VAL A 213 10.73 -8.26 18.23
C VAL A 213 11.66 -7.07 17.97
N ILE A 214 12.17 -6.95 16.74
CA ILE A 214 12.90 -5.78 16.28
C ILE A 214 11.94 -4.95 15.44
N PRO A 215 11.53 -3.75 15.89
CA PRO A 215 10.73 -2.85 15.07
C PRO A 215 11.43 -2.50 13.76
N TYR A 216 10.70 -2.62 12.65
CA TYR A 216 11.14 -2.23 11.32
C TYR A 216 10.46 -0.90 10.97
N VAL A 217 11.23 0.18 11.08
CA VAL A 217 10.72 1.55 10.96
C VAL A 217 11.30 2.20 9.71
N GLU A 218 10.42 2.71 8.84
CA GLU A 218 10.80 3.55 7.71
C GLU A 218 10.72 5.02 8.15
N THR A 219 11.79 5.78 7.97
CA THR A 219 11.82 7.21 8.26
C THR A 219 12.26 8.01 7.04
N LEU A 220 11.75 9.23 6.93
CA LEU A 220 12.18 10.21 5.93
C LEU A 220 13.42 10.94 6.45
N GLY A 221 14.46 10.98 5.62
CA GLY A 221 15.72 11.67 5.90
C GLY A 221 15.66 13.18 5.68
N THR A 222 16.81 13.83 5.87
CA THR A 222 16.99 15.27 5.58
C THR A 222 16.82 15.55 4.08
N PRO A 223 16.00 16.54 3.68
CA PRO A 223 15.86 16.92 2.27
C PRO A 223 17.20 17.34 1.65
N ILE A 224 17.48 16.80 0.46
CA ILE A 224 18.66 17.14 -0.33
C ILE A 224 18.18 18.03 -1.50
N PRO A 225 18.62 19.29 -1.59
CA PRO A 225 18.21 20.17 -2.69
C PRO A 225 18.84 19.71 -4.01
N ASN A 226 18.11 19.91 -5.11
CA ASN A 226 18.67 19.75 -6.46
C ASN A 226 19.72 20.84 -6.73
N GLU A 227 20.72 20.57 -7.57
CA GLU A 227 21.77 21.51 -7.97
C GLU A 227 21.20 22.80 -8.58
N THR A 228 20.09 22.71 -9.31
CA THR A 228 19.43 23.86 -9.96
C THR A 228 18.36 24.51 -9.07
N ASN A 229 18.20 24.08 -7.82
CA ASN A 229 17.19 24.63 -6.92
C ASN A 229 17.56 26.07 -6.49
N MET A 230 16.62 27.00 -6.71
CA MET A 230 16.79 28.40 -6.30
C MET A 230 16.05 28.74 -5.00
N VAL A 231 15.31 27.81 -4.40
CA VAL A 231 14.59 28.02 -3.13
C VAL A 231 15.55 27.78 -1.97
N THR A 232 15.82 28.82 -1.17
CA THR A 232 16.87 28.80 -0.14
C THR A 232 16.50 28.00 1.11
N THR A 233 15.22 27.81 1.39
CA THR A 233 14.72 27.05 2.53
C THR A 233 13.80 25.92 2.07
N VAL A 234 13.81 24.81 2.81
CA VAL A 234 12.83 23.75 2.59
C VAL A 234 11.46 24.28 3.01
N PRO A 235 10.43 24.23 2.15
CA PRO A 235 9.08 24.64 2.51
C PRO A 235 8.52 23.91 3.74
N ALA A 236 7.70 24.60 4.53
CA ALA A 236 7.16 24.09 5.79
C ALA A 236 6.37 22.78 5.61
N TYR A 237 5.53 22.67 4.57
CA TYR A 237 4.74 21.45 4.31
C TYR A 237 5.62 20.20 4.16
N ILE A 238 6.85 20.33 3.65
CA ILE A 238 7.79 19.21 3.51
C ILE A 238 8.39 18.85 4.88
N THR A 239 8.82 19.84 5.66
CA THR A 239 9.44 19.58 6.97
C THR A 239 8.41 19.08 7.99
N GLU A 240 7.17 19.58 7.94
CA GLU A 240 6.04 19.10 8.71
C GLU A 240 5.67 17.66 8.32
N HIS A 241 5.57 17.36 7.02
CA HIS A 241 5.35 16.00 6.55
C HIS A 241 6.42 15.02 7.05
N ILE A 242 7.71 15.38 6.98
CA ILE A 242 8.81 14.55 7.49
C ILE A 242 8.66 14.31 8.99
N LYS A 243 8.36 15.38 9.75
CA LYS A 243 8.17 15.29 11.20
C LYS A 243 6.99 14.38 11.55
N GLU A 244 5.86 14.52 10.89
CA GLU A 244 4.66 13.71 11.11
C GLU A 244 4.87 12.26 10.70
N HIS A 245 5.46 12.01 9.52
CA HIS A 245 5.80 10.68 9.05
C HIS A 245 6.70 9.96 10.08
N ASN A 246 7.78 10.61 10.51
CA ASN A 246 8.74 10.03 11.45
C ASN A 246 8.14 9.83 12.85
N LYS A 247 7.26 10.74 13.30
CA LYS A 247 6.50 10.56 14.54
C LYS A 247 5.58 9.34 14.46
N ASN A 248 4.88 9.16 13.34
CA ASN A 248 3.98 8.04 13.14
C ASN A 248 4.75 6.72 13.02
N ALA A 249 5.87 6.71 12.30
CA ALA A 249 6.74 5.56 12.15
C ALA A 249 7.38 5.13 13.49
N GLY A 250 7.76 6.08 14.34
CA GLY A 250 8.39 5.86 15.64
C GLY A 250 7.45 5.54 16.81
N GLY A 251 6.12 5.50 16.62
CA GLY A 251 5.18 5.16 17.70
C GLY A 251 3.87 5.96 17.80
N GLY A 252 3.45 6.69 16.76
CA GLY A 252 2.10 7.25 16.73
C GLY A 252 1.05 6.14 16.61
N GLU A 253 0.18 5.99 17.63
CA GLU A 253 -1.01 5.13 17.82
C GLU A 253 -0.97 3.67 17.32
N ALA A 254 -0.48 3.36 16.13
CA ALA A 254 -0.21 2.00 15.65
C ALA A 254 0.97 1.33 16.38
N GLY A 255 1.98 2.10 16.83
CA GLY A 255 3.05 1.60 17.69
C GLY A 255 2.59 1.27 19.12
N ASN A 256 1.46 1.85 19.55
CA ASN A 256 0.86 1.53 20.85
C ASN A 256 0.20 0.16 20.89
N SER A 257 -0.03 -0.51 19.75
CA SER A 257 -0.59 -1.87 19.72
C SER A 257 0.27 -2.89 20.49
N PHE A 258 1.60 -2.81 20.34
CA PHE A 258 2.53 -3.73 21.00
C PHE A 258 3.32 -3.06 22.14
N VAL A 259 3.76 -1.80 21.98
CA VAL A 259 4.54 -1.11 23.03
C VAL A 259 3.70 -0.87 24.29
N SER A 260 2.40 -0.55 24.18
CA SER A 260 1.55 -0.41 25.37
C SER A 260 1.24 -1.75 26.06
N ARG A 261 1.19 -2.87 25.32
CA ARG A 261 0.98 -4.20 25.89
C ARG A 261 2.21 -4.72 26.64
N VAL A 262 3.41 -4.37 26.19
CA VAL A 262 4.67 -4.77 26.87
C VAL A 262 5.03 -3.85 28.03
N VAL A 263 4.75 -2.54 27.92
CA VAL A 263 5.04 -1.59 29.01
C VAL A 263 3.94 -1.60 30.09
N GLY A 264 2.68 -1.81 29.70
CA GLY A 264 1.56 -1.95 30.64
C GLY A 264 1.63 -3.18 31.55
N SER A 265 2.37 -4.23 31.16
CA SER A 265 2.60 -5.41 32.01
C SER A 265 3.89 -5.33 32.84
N MET A 266 4.76 -4.34 32.62
CA MET A 266 5.98 -4.15 33.41
C MET A 266 5.84 -3.08 34.51
N PHE A 267 4.83 -2.19 34.44
CA PHE A 267 4.61 -1.14 35.44
C PHE A 267 3.13 -0.97 35.84
N GLY A 268 2.41 -2.07 36.02
CA GLY A 268 1.07 -2.10 36.64
C GLY A 268 1.10 -2.91 37.93
N ALA A 269 0.80 -2.25 39.04
CA ALA A 269 0.58 -2.83 40.37
C ALA A 269 -0.67 -3.74 40.41
#